data_AF-A0A8S2V538-F1
#
_entry.id   AF-A0A8S2V538-F1
#
_cell.length_a   1.000
_cell.length_b   1.000
_cell.length_c   1.000
_cell.angle_alpha   90.00
_cell.angle_beta   90.00
_cell.angle_gamma   90.00
#
_symmetry.space_group_name_H-M   'P 1'
#
loop_
_entity.id
_entity.type
_entity.pdbx_description
1 polymer ?
#
loop_
_entity_poly.entity_id
_entity_poly.type
_entity_poly.pdbx_seq_one_letter_code
_entity_poly.pdbx_strand_id
1 'polypeptide(L)'
;MAEILSAKCSHCKQLGIAQCDGCSTLLCSTHFREHRQHLDTKFAQLWHDRMNLPHHIVDNTSKIKQSQLTGLLDDINQWEEQALESIRRKADRVRSRIKELMTLRGSNIKTDLDQISQELRKCKADNNYFEKDIKSLNEKLNQIQIDLNVHKSHVKMILPSIKMVIPPIKFNSQIQASFEHDIHIEKEYFSNGTLLCHEHQIKLNEFYGKRNQKWRLAYKATRDGFASTDFYRCCDNKSPTLTVIQSSSGHLFGGFSLANWKSHDNWQWFTDRDAFLFTLINPHKILPTKYQINAKGQHAIGCKASMGPTFGLWDICVYSNSNENARS
;
A
#
# COMPACT_ATOMS: atom_id res chain seq x y z
N MET A 1 -77.84 56.90 0.22
CA MET A 1 -76.67 57.16 1.09
C MET A 1 -75.76 55.95 0.99
N ALA A 2 -74.64 56.07 0.26
CA ALA A 2 -73.62 55.03 0.21
C ALA A 2 -72.56 55.38 1.26
N GLU A 3 -72.46 54.59 2.33
CA GLU A 3 -71.37 54.70 3.31
C GLU A 3 -70.06 54.27 2.62
N ILE A 4 -69.14 55.22 2.45
CA ILE A 4 -67.76 54.91 2.07
C ILE A 4 -67.09 54.29 3.30
N LEU A 5 -67.03 52.95 3.33
CA LEU A 5 -66.23 52.20 4.30
C LEU A 5 -64.76 52.56 4.11
N SER A 6 -64.30 53.55 4.85
CA SER A 6 -62.93 54.03 4.79
C SER A 6 -62.02 53.03 5.52
N ALA A 7 -61.09 52.42 4.79
CA ALA A 7 -60.25 51.36 5.30
C ALA A 7 -59.34 51.91 6.42
N LYS A 8 -59.29 51.22 7.56
CA LYS A 8 -58.64 51.73 8.78
C LYS A 8 -57.22 51.19 8.93
N CYS A 9 -56.32 52.05 9.41
CA CYS A 9 -54.97 51.74 9.85
C CYS A 9 -54.99 50.61 10.88
N SER A 10 -54.14 49.63 10.65
CA SER A 10 -54.07 48.39 11.44
C SER A 10 -53.68 48.66 12.89
N HIS A 11 -52.89 49.72 13.16
CA HIS A 11 -52.31 50.04 14.46
C HIS A 11 -53.19 50.97 15.31
N CYS A 12 -53.66 52.10 14.75
CA CYS A 12 -54.43 53.10 15.51
C CYS A 12 -55.91 53.21 15.12
N LYS A 13 -56.38 52.40 14.16
CA LYS A 13 -57.76 52.38 13.64
C LYS A 13 -58.26 53.70 13.00
N GLN A 14 -57.38 54.68 12.79
CA GLN A 14 -57.64 55.88 11.98
C GLN A 14 -57.63 55.56 10.48
N LEU A 15 -57.94 56.52 9.60
CA LEU A 15 -57.91 56.29 8.15
C LEU A 15 -56.54 55.75 7.68
N GLY A 16 -56.55 54.58 7.04
CA GLY A 16 -55.38 54.00 6.40
C GLY A 16 -55.22 54.57 5.00
N ILE A 17 -53.99 54.92 4.64
CA ILE A 17 -53.70 55.59 3.36
C ILE A 17 -52.73 54.80 2.47
N ALA A 18 -51.97 53.87 3.04
CA ALA A 18 -50.98 53.09 2.31
C ALA A 18 -50.87 51.68 2.89
N GLN A 19 -50.81 50.68 2.01
CA GLN A 19 -50.53 49.29 2.38
C GLN A 19 -49.07 48.99 2.08
N CYS A 20 -48.39 48.32 3.00
CA CYS A 20 -47.06 47.79 2.71
C CYS A 20 -47.22 46.42 2.04
N ASP A 21 -46.70 46.25 0.83
CA ASP A 21 -46.78 44.98 0.09
C ASP A 21 -46.09 43.82 0.83
N GLY A 22 -45.03 44.11 1.58
CA GLY A 22 -44.23 43.09 2.27
C GLY A 22 -44.94 42.43 3.45
N CYS A 23 -45.59 43.22 4.32
CA CYS A 23 -46.33 42.69 5.47
C CYS A 23 -47.86 42.72 5.28
N SER A 24 -48.33 43.23 4.14
CA SER A 24 -49.74 43.38 3.76
C SER A 24 -50.57 44.21 4.75
N THR A 25 -49.95 44.98 5.67
CA THR A 25 -50.69 45.80 6.64
C THR A 25 -51.04 47.16 6.06
N LEU A 26 -52.30 47.58 6.22
CA LEU A 26 -52.76 48.93 5.89
C LEU A 26 -52.43 49.90 7.04
N LEU A 27 -51.74 51.00 6.74
CA LEU A 27 -51.21 51.96 7.71
C LEU A 27 -51.64 53.40 7.38
N CYS A 28 -51.77 54.25 8.41
CA CYS A 28 -51.90 55.70 8.22
C CYS A 28 -50.52 56.32 7.94
N SER A 29 -50.48 57.60 7.55
CA SER A 29 -49.23 58.31 7.19
C SER A 29 -48.14 58.21 8.27
N THR A 30 -48.50 58.37 9.54
CA THR A 30 -47.55 58.35 10.66
C THR A 30 -46.97 56.95 10.86
N HIS A 31 -47.83 55.93 11.00
CA HIS A 31 -47.37 54.55 11.21
C HIS A 31 -46.67 53.95 9.97
N PHE A 32 -47.00 54.42 8.77
CA PHE A 32 -46.26 54.02 7.57
C PHE A 32 -44.83 54.59 7.58
N ARG A 33 -44.65 55.82 8.07
CA ARG A 33 -43.32 56.44 8.24
C ARG A 33 -42.48 55.74 9.31
N GLU A 34 -43.08 55.44 10.46
CA GLU A 34 -42.41 54.69 11.54
C GLU A 34 -42.02 53.28 11.08
N HIS A 35 -42.93 52.59 10.39
CA HIS A 35 -42.66 51.29 9.79
C HIS A 35 -41.48 51.36 8.81
N ARG A 36 -41.44 52.40 7.97
CA ARG A 36 -40.33 52.62 7.04
C ARG A 36 -39.00 52.88 7.76
N GLN A 37 -38.99 53.70 8.81
CA GLN A 37 -37.79 53.97 9.60
C GLN A 37 -37.25 52.71 10.29
N HIS A 38 -38.13 51.82 10.76
CA HIS A 38 -37.72 50.52 11.31
C HIS A 38 -37.08 49.63 10.25
N LEU A 39 -37.64 49.60 9.04
CA LEU A 39 -37.04 48.87 7.91
C LEU A 39 -35.68 49.45 7.52
N ASP A 40 -35.55 50.79 7.48
CA ASP A 40 -34.29 51.45 7.15
C ASP A 40 -33.21 51.15 8.22
N THR A 41 -33.59 51.08 9.50
CA THR A 41 -32.68 50.69 10.59
C THR A 41 -32.23 49.24 10.47
N LYS A 42 -33.18 48.32 10.21
CA LYS A 42 -32.86 46.90 9.96
C LYS A 42 -31.96 46.73 8.74
N PHE A 43 -32.20 47.49 7.69
CA PHE A 43 -31.38 47.45 6.48
C PHE A 43 -29.98 47.99 6.74
N ALA A 44 -29.84 49.08 7.50
CA ALA A 44 -28.54 49.62 7.89
C ALA A 44 -27.73 48.61 8.73
N GLN A 45 -28.39 47.88 9.64
CA GLN A 45 -27.74 46.84 10.42
C GLN A 45 -27.31 45.65 9.56
N LEU A 46 -28.18 45.16 8.66
CA LEU A 46 -27.82 44.11 7.70
C LEU A 46 -26.67 44.53 6.79
N TRP A 47 -26.63 45.79 6.37
CA TRP A 47 -25.54 46.33 5.58
C TRP A 47 -24.23 46.37 6.37
N HIS A 48 -24.26 46.83 7.62
CA HIS A 48 -23.10 46.85 8.51
C HIS A 48 -22.57 45.44 8.78
N ASP A 49 -23.45 44.50 9.12
CA ASP A 49 -23.10 43.09 9.36
C ASP A 49 -22.46 42.48 8.10
N ARG A 50 -23.03 42.75 6.92
CA ARG A 50 -22.51 42.26 5.63
C ARG A 50 -21.15 42.84 5.26
N MET A 51 -20.88 44.10 5.61
CA MET A 51 -19.62 44.78 5.29
C MET A 51 -18.49 44.39 6.26
N ASN A 52 -18.81 44.01 7.49
CA ASN A 52 -17.83 43.51 8.46
C ASN A 52 -17.59 42.00 8.38
N LEU A 53 -18.51 41.24 7.78
CA LEU A 53 -18.39 39.80 7.58
C LEU A 53 -17.07 39.36 6.90
N PRO A 54 -16.53 40.06 5.88
CA PRO A 54 -15.28 39.67 5.23
C PRO A 54 -14.08 39.77 6.19
N HIS A 55 -13.99 40.80 7.03
CA HIS A 55 -12.87 40.97 7.97
C HIS A 55 -12.87 39.89 9.06
N HIS A 56 -14.05 39.59 9.65
CA HIS A 56 -14.16 38.53 10.66
C HIS A 56 -13.92 37.13 10.09
N ILE A 57 -14.38 36.86 8.87
CA ILE A 57 -14.13 35.55 8.22
C ILE A 57 -12.66 35.43 7.85
N VAL A 58 -12.04 36.44 7.24
CA VAL A 58 -10.65 36.36 6.79
C VAL A 58 -9.68 36.24 7.98
N ASP A 59 -9.88 36.98 9.07
CA ASP A 59 -9.00 36.92 10.25
C ASP A 59 -9.14 35.61 11.03
N ASN A 60 -10.36 35.10 11.19
CA ASN A 60 -10.56 33.81 11.86
C ASN A 60 -10.10 32.64 10.98
N THR A 61 -10.35 32.70 9.67
CA THR A 61 -9.93 31.65 8.75
C THR A 61 -8.40 31.60 8.62
N SER A 62 -7.71 32.74 8.63
CA SER A 62 -6.25 32.79 8.59
C SER A 62 -5.62 32.27 9.89
N LYS A 63 -6.13 32.64 11.07
CA LYS A 63 -5.66 32.11 12.36
C LYS A 63 -5.92 30.62 12.53
N ILE A 64 -7.09 30.12 12.10
CA ILE A 64 -7.42 28.69 12.12
C ILE A 64 -6.50 27.93 11.15
N LYS A 65 -6.32 28.42 9.92
CA LYS A 65 -5.40 27.79 8.96
C LYS A 65 -3.96 27.78 9.45
N GLN A 66 -3.49 28.86 10.08
CA GLN A 66 -2.11 28.96 10.55
C GLN A 66 -1.85 28.03 11.74
N SER A 67 -2.74 28.01 12.74
CA SER A 67 -2.62 27.12 13.90
C SER A 67 -2.76 25.63 13.54
N GLN A 68 -3.62 25.30 12.58
CA GLN A 68 -3.75 23.94 12.04
C GLN A 68 -2.55 23.53 11.20
N LEU A 69 -2.02 24.45 10.36
CA LEU A 69 -0.81 24.20 9.58
C LEU A 69 0.40 23.96 10.50
N THR A 70 0.55 24.74 11.57
CA THR A 70 1.63 24.52 12.55
C THR A 70 1.49 23.17 13.25
N GLY A 71 0.27 22.76 13.65
CA GLY A 71 0.05 21.46 14.27
C GLY A 71 0.36 20.27 13.34
N LEU A 72 0.00 20.38 12.05
CA LEU A 72 0.32 19.35 11.05
C LEU A 72 1.83 19.26 10.77
N LEU A 73 2.54 20.39 10.73
CA LEU A 73 3.98 20.40 10.57
C LEU A 73 4.68 19.78 11.79
N ASP A 74 4.18 20.04 13.00
CA ASP A 74 4.70 19.43 14.22
C ASP A 74 4.49 17.91 14.24
N ASP A 75 3.32 17.42 13.81
CA ASP A 75 3.04 15.98 13.66
C ASP A 75 4.00 15.31 12.66
N ILE A 76 4.31 15.98 11.54
CA ILE A 76 5.27 15.49 10.53
C ILE A 76 6.68 15.41 11.12
N ASN A 77 7.13 16.50 11.75
CA ASN A 77 8.45 16.57 12.35
C ASN A 77 8.61 15.48 13.44
N GLN A 78 7.58 15.30 14.27
CA GLN A 78 7.58 14.28 15.31
C GLN A 78 7.60 12.86 14.72
N TRP A 79 6.81 12.60 13.68
CA TRP A 79 6.84 11.31 13.00
C TRP A 79 8.20 11.03 12.36
N GLU A 80 8.80 12.03 11.70
CA GLU A 80 10.11 11.90 11.05
C GLU A 80 11.18 11.49 12.06
N GLU A 81 11.22 12.16 13.21
CA GLU A 81 12.16 11.86 14.29
C GLU A 81 11.97 10.42 14.82
N GLN A 82 10.73 10.02 15.09
CA GLN A 82 10.41 8.67 15.57
C GLN A 82 10.73 7.58 14.54
N ALA A 83 10.48 7.84 13.25
CA ALA A 83 10.80 6.92 12.17
C ALA A 83 12.31 6.73 12.03
N LEU A 84 13.07 7.83 12.01
CA LEU A 84 14.54 7.80 11.97
C LEU A 84 15.12 7.07 13.19
N GLU A 85 14.57 7.30 14.38
CA GLU A 85 15.03 6.63 15.58
C GLU A 85 14.74 5.11 15.54
N SER A 86 13.55 4.71 15.10
CA SER A 86 13.17 3.31 14.94
C SER A 86 14.06 2.57 13.93
N ILE A 87 14.37 3.24 12.81
CA ILE A 87 15.32 2.76 11.79
C ILE A 87 16.70 2.53 12.42
N ARG A 88 17.24 3.55 13.12
CA ARG A 88 18.55 3.46 13.78
C ARG A 88 18.59 2.30 14.80
N ARG A 89 17.61 2.23 15.70
CA ARG A 89 17.50 1.16 16.71
C ARG A 89 17.44 -0.24 16.07
N LYS A 90 16.68 -0.44 14.98
CA LYS A 90 16.63 -1.73 14.27
C LYS A 90 17.97 -2.06 13.60
N ALA A 91 18.58 -1.08 12.92
CA ALA A 91 19.88 -1.27 12.30
C ALA A 91 20.95 -1.64 13.33
N ASP A 92 20.94 -1.00 14.50
CA ASP A 92 21.91 -1.28 15.56
C ASP A 92 21.72 -2.66 16.19
N ARG A 93 20.46 -3.09 16.42
CA ARG A 93 20.19 -4.47 16.87
C ARG A 93 20.73 -5.51 15.90
N VAL A 94 20.53 -5.32 14.60
CA VAL A 94 21.04 -6.22 13.58
C VAL A 94 22.56 -6.21 13.54
N ARG A 95 23.20 -5.03 13.56
CA ARG A 95 24.66 -4.89 13.61
C ARG A 95 25.24 -5.61 14.82
N SER A 96 24.66 -5.42 16.01
CA SER A 96 25.12 -6.07 17.23
C SER A 96 24.98 -7.59 17.17
N ARG A 97 23.86 -8.10 16.66
CA ARG A 97 23.65 -9.55 16.51
C ARG A 97 24.63 -10.18 15.51
N ILE A 98 24.90 -9.50 14.39
CA ILE A 98 25.91 -9.95 13.43
C ILE A 98 27.30 -10.00 14.08
N LYS A 99 27.68 -8.95 14.81
CA LYS A 99 28.97 -8.90 15.53
C LYS A 99 29.09 -10.01 16.57
N GLU A 100 28.05 -10.24 17.38
CA GLU A 100 28.02 -11.31 18.39
C GLU A 100 28.20 -12.69 17.75
N LEU A 101 27.44 -12.99 16.69
CA LEU A 101 27.55 -14.26 15.98
C LEU A 101 28.94 -14.47 15.34
N MET A 102 29.53 -13.43 14.76
CA MET A 102 30.85 -13.51 14.15
C MET A 102 31.96 -13.67 15.19
N THR A 103 31.86 -12.98 16.33
CA THR A 103 32.88 -13.04 17.40
C THR A 103 32.84 -14.36 18.16
N LEU A 104 31.67 -14.78 18.64
CA LEU A 104 31.49 -16.02 19.41
C LEU A 104 31.89 -17.27 18.61
N ARG A 105 31.52 -17.31 17.33
CA ARG A 105 31.82 -18.49 16.50
C ARG A 105 33.27 -18.48 15.99
N GLY A 106 33.85 -17.29 15.78
CA GLY A 106 35.27 -17.14 15.46
C GLY A 106 36.20 -17.56 16.62
N SER A 107 35.81 -17.30 17.88
CA SER A 107 36.56 -17.79 19.03
C SER A 107 36.51 -19.32 19.15
N ASN A 108 35.35 -19.94 18.91
CA ASN A 108 35.21 -21.40 18.98
C ASN A 108 36.10 -22.11 17.96
N ILE A 109 36.06 -21.68 16.69
CA ILE A 109 36.90 -22.25 15.62
C ILE A 109 38.39 -22.11 15.97
N LYS A 110 38.79 -20.97 16.52
CA LYS A 110 40.17 -20.74 16.96
C LYS A 110 40.58 -21.71 18.07
N THR A 111 39.75 -21.88 19.09
CA THR A 111 40.00 -22.82 20.19
C THR A 111 40.12 -24.26 19.68
N ASP A 112 39.26 -24.68 18.77
CA ASP A 112 39.30 -26.04 18.19
C ASP A 112 40.58 -26.27 17.38
N LEU A 113 41.03 -25.27 16.61
CA LEU A 113 42.30 -25.33 15.87
C LEU A 113 43.52 -25.37 16.81
N ASP A 114 43.48 -24.60 17.90
CA ASP A 114 44.53 -24.62 18.92
C ASP A 114 44.60 -25.99 19.61
N GLN A 115 43.45 -26.61 19.89
CA GLN A 115 43.37 -27.94 20.47
C GLN A 115 43.91 -29.03 19.54
N ILE A 116 43.52 -29.02 18.25
CA ILE A 116 44.10 -29.93 17.25
C ILE A 116 45.62 -29.73 17.14
N SER A 117 46.08 -28.49 17.15
CA SER A 117 47.51 -28.17 17.11
C SER A 117 48.27 -28.72 18.33
N GLN A 118 47.65 -28.70 19.51
CA GLN A 118 48.23 -29.30 20.73
C GLN A 118 48.25 -30.84 20.64
N GLU A 119 47.16 -31.46 20.20
CA GLU A 119 47.10 -32.92 19.99
C GLU A 119 48.17 -33.39 18.98
N LEU A 120 48.31 -32.68 17.86
CA LEU A 120 49.35 -32.96 16.85
C LEU A 120 50.77 -32.86 17.42
N ARG A 121 51.05 -31.82 18.23
CA ARG A 121 52.36 -31.66 18.88
C ARG A 121 52.65 -32.79 19.86
N LYS A 122 51.65 -33.19 20.65
CA LYS A 122 51.77 -34.29 21.61
C LYS A 122 52.05 -35.62 20.91
N CYS A 123 51.24 -35.96 19.91
CA CYS A 123 51.42 -37.16 19.11
C CYS A 123 52.80 -37.21 18.43
N LYS A 124 53.29 -36.07 17.93
CA LYS A 124 54.61 -35.95 17.31
C LYS A 124 55.77 -36.04 18.31
N ALA A 125 55.62 -35.48 19.50
CA ALA A 125 56.65 -35.50 20.54
C ALA A 125 56.82 -36.91 21.14
N ASP A 126 55.71 -37.63 21.33
CA ASP A 126 55.71 -38.98 21.90
C ASP A 126 56.05 -40.06 20.85
N ASN A 127 56.12 -39.68 19.57
CA ASN A 127 56.31 -40.55 18.39
C ASN A 127 55.39 -41.79 18.38
N ASN A 128 54.21 -41.65 18.98
CA ASN A 128 53.29 -42.72 19.33
C ASN A 128 51.89 -42.43 18.77
N TYR A 129 51.79 -42.31 17.44
CA TYR A 129 50.53 -42.10 16.75
C TYR A 129 50.14 -43.34 15.95
N PHE A 130 48.88 -43.75 16.07
CA PHE A 130 48.31 -44.87 15.33
C PHE A 130 47.32 -44.37 14.27
N GLU A 131 46.93 -45.23 13.33
CA GLU A 131 45.94 -44.91 12.30
C GLU A 131 44.64 -44.33 12.87
N LYS A 132 44.26 -44.76 14.08
CA LYS A 132 43.05 -44.27 14.78
C LYS A 132 43.18 -42.80 15.19
N ASP A 133 44.36 -42.36 15.61
CA ASP A 133 44.63 -40.97 15.99
C ASP A 133 44.63 -40.06 14.77
N ILE A 134 45.26 -40.52 13.68
CA ILE A 134 45.27 -39.82 12.39
C ILE A 134 43.84 -39.69 11.84
N LYS A 135 43.05 -40.76 11.92
CA LYS A 135 41.65 -40.77 11.49
C LYS A 135 40.81 -39.77 12.31
N SER A 136 40.94 -39.81 13.63
CA SER A 136 40.25 -38.90 14.56
C SER A 136 40.59 -37.43 14.29
N LEU A 137 41.88 -37.11 14.09
CA LEU A 137 42.31 -35.74 13.78
C LEU A 137 41.77 -35.27 12.43
N ASN A 138 41.77 -36.12 11.40
CA ASN A 138 41.17 -35.80 10.10
C ASN A 138 39.65 -35.58 10.20
N GLU A 139 38.94 -36.36 11.01
CA GLU A 139 37.51 -36.16 11.26
C GLU A 139 37.23 -34.80 11.92
N LYS A 140 38.00 -34.43 12.95
CA LYS A 140 37.91 -33.11 13.60
C LYS A 140 38.19 -31.96 12.61
N LEU A 141 39.20 -32.11 11.76
CA LEU A 141 39.58 -31.09 10.77
C LEU A 141 38.51 -30.91 9.69
N ASN A 142 37.94 -32.03 9.21
CA ASN A 142 36.80 -32.02 8.30
C ASN A 142 35.57 -31.36 8.91
N GLN A 143 35.30 -31.58 10.20
CA GLN A 143 34.18 -30.95 10.90
C GLN A 143 34.32 -29.43 10.95
N ILE A 144 35.50 -28.91 11.28
CA ILE A 144 35.78 -27.46 11.26
C ILE A 144 35.56 -26.88 9.85
N GLN A 145 35.96 -27.62 8.82
CA GLN A 145 35.80 -27.19 7.43
C GLN A 145 34.33 -27.12 6.98
N ILE A 146 33.50 -28.04 7.49
CA ILE A 146 32.04 -28.00 7.32
C ILE A 146 31.47 -26.79 8.04
N ASP A 147 31.86 -26.54 9.29
CA ASP A 147 31.35 -25.43 10.10
C ASP A 147 31.68 -24.06 9.49
N LEU A 148 32.87 -23.91 8.89
CA LEU A 148 33.28 -22.73 8.11
C LEU A 148 32.39 -22.50 6.87
N ASN A 149 32.03 -23.56 6.16
CA ASN A 149 31.14 -23.47 5.00
C ASN A 149 29.70 -23.13 5.39
N VAL A 150 29.20 -23.73 6.46
CA VAL A 150 27.87 -23.43 7.03
C VAL A 150 27.79 -21.97 7.49
N HIS A 151 28.88 -21.42 8.04
CA HIS A 151 28.96 -20.01 8.44
C HIS A 151 28.82 -19.06 7.24
N LYS A 152 29.54 -19.33 6.13
CA LYS A 152 29.46 -18.52 4.90
C LYS A 152 28.04 -18.49 4.32
N SER A 153 27.30 -19.59 4.44
CA SER A 153 25.91 -19.72 3.99
C SER A 153 24.92 -18.99 4.91
N HIS A 154 25.05 -19.08 6.23
CA HIS A 154 24.17 -18.39 7.18
C HIS A 154 24.28 -16.86 7.08
N VAL A 155 25.50 -16.31 6.93
CA VAL A 155 25.69 -14.86 6.75
C VAL A 155 25.01 -14.38 5.46
N LYS A 156 25.11 -15.16 4.38
CA LYS A 156 24.39 -14.89 3.13
C LYS A 156 22.87 -14.96 3.26
N MET A 157 22.34 -15.79 4.16
CA MET A 157 20.90 -15.96 4.38
C MET A 157 20.29 -14.86 5.29
N ILE A 158 21.07 -14.29 6.21
CA ILE A 158 20.61 -13.22 7.10
C ILE A 158 20.45 -11.89 6.34
N LEU A 159 21.34 -11.60 5.37
CA LEU A 159 21.35 -10.32 4.64
C LEU A 159 20.05 -10.03 3.85
N PRO A 160 19.43 -10.99 3.12
CA PRO A 160 18.18 -10.76 2.38
C PRO A 160 16.92 -10.65 3.26
N SER A 161 16.96 -11.06 4.53
CA SER A 161 15.77 -11.20 5.39
C SER A 161 15.43 -9.91 6.17
N ILE A 162 16.28 -8.89 6.10
CA ILE A 162 16.09 -7.64 6.85
C ILE A 162 15.14 -6.72 6.06
N LYS A 163 13.84 -6.83 6.33
CA LYS A 163 12.84 -5.88 5.82
C LYS A 163 12.69 -4.70 6.77
N MET A 164 13.07 -3.50 6.32
CA MET A 164 12.80 -2.26 7.03
C MET A 164 11.45 -1.70 6.56
N VAL A 165 10.49 -1.66 7.49
CA VAL A 165 9.20 -1.01 7.27
C VAL A 165 9.21 0.30 8.04
N ILE A 166 9.05 1.40 7.30
CA ILE A 166 8.81 2.74 7.87
C ILE A 166 7.33 2.78 8.27
N PRO A 167 6.99 3.04 9.53
CA PRO A 167 5.59 3.13 9.95
C PRO A 167 4.90 4.31 9.26
N PRO A 168 3.62 4.21 8.88
CA PRO A 168 2.91 5.31 8.22
C PRO A 168 2.79 6.53 9.14
N ILE A 169 2.76 7.73 8.54
CA ILE A 169 2.51 9.00 9.25
C ILE A 169 1.13 8.93 9.90
N LYS A 170 1.05 9.32 11.17
CA LYS A 170 -0.22 9.44 11.90
C LYS A 170 -0.45 10.89 12.26
N PHE A 171 -1.48 11.49 11.68
CA PHE A 171 -1.92 12.84 12.04
C PHE A 171 -2.95 12.77 13.16
N ASN A 172 -2.88 13.71 14.10
CA ASN A 172 -3.78 13.77 15.24
C ASN A 172 -4.70 15.00 15.14
N SER A 173 -5.75 14.95 14.33
CA SER A 173 -7.01 15.72 14.55
C SER A 173 -8.01 15.67 13.38
N GLN A 174 -9.24 16.12 13.68
CA GLN A 174 -10.53 16.10 12.99
C GLN A 174 -10.61 16.59 11.52
N ILE A 175 -9.50 16.81 10.81
CA ILE A 175 -9.47 17.29 9.42
C ILE A 175 -9.10 16.15 8.47
N GLN A 176 -9.68 14.97 8.69
CA GLN A 176 -9.50 13.83 7.79
C GLN A 176 -10.36 13.94 6.53
N ALA A 177 -11.37 14.84 6.47
CA ALA A 177 -12.32 14.88 5.35
C ALA A 177 -12.05 15.95 4.29
N SER A 178 -11.23 16.97 4.57
CA SER A 178 -11.11 18.16 3.70
C SER A 178 -9.72 18.36 3.09
N PHE A 179 -8.71 17.66 3.59
CA PHE A 179 -7.31 17.75 3.14
C PHE A 179 -6.84 16.51 2.35
N GLU A 180 -7.71 15.53 2.10
CA GLU A 180 -7.38 14.34 1.30
C GLU A 180 -7.21 14.63 -0.21
N HIS A 181 -7.44 15.87 -0.66
CA HIS A 181 -7.32 16.19 -2.08
C HIS A 181 -5.88 16.45 -2.55
N ASP A 182 -4.96 16.91 -1.68
CA ASP A 182 -3.63 17.38 -2.11
C ASP A 182 -2.42 16.83 -1.33
N ILE A 183 -2.61 15.90 -0.39
CA ILE A 183 -1.51 15.10 0.17
C ILE A 183 -1.69 13.67 -0.34
N HIS A 184 -0.68 13.12 -1.02
CA HIS A 184 -0.65 11.74 -1.51
C HIS A 184 -0.85 10.73 -0.35
N ILE A 185 -2.11 10.49 0.01
CA ILE A 185 -2.53 9.20 0.55
C ILE A 185 -2.25 8.21 -0.57
N GLU A 186 -1.33 7.27 -0.35
CA GLU A 186 -1.04 6.19 -1.30
C GLU A 186 -2.39 5.63 -1.76
N LYS A 187 -2.78 5.93 -3.01
CA LYS A 187 -3.94 5.29 -3.63
C LYS A 187 -3.59 3.81 -3.67
N GLU A 188 -4.16 3.03 -2.76
CA GLU A 188 -3.99 1.58 -2.75
C GLU A 188 -4.77 1.04 -3.94
N TYR A 189 -4.09 0.89 -5.09
CA TYR A 189 -4.69 0.39 -6.32
C TYR A 189 -4.93 -1.12 -6.24
N PHE A 190 -4.17 -1.83 -5.40
CA PHE A 190 -4.26 -3.29 -5.21
C PHE A 190 -4.46 -3.62 -3.73
N SER A 191 -5.69 -3.41 -3.23
CA SER A 191 -5.96 -3.57 -1.79
C SER A 191 -5.80 -5.01 -1.30
N ASN A 192 -5.27 -5.15 -0.08
CA ASN A 192 -4.99 -6.44 0.58
C ASN A 192 -3.89 -7.29 -0.09
N GLY A 193 -3.27 -6.80 -1.16
CA GLY A 193 -2.10 -7.41 -1.78
C GLY A 193 -0.84 -7.08 -1.00
N THR A 194 0.02 -8.06 -0.74
CA THR A 194 1.30 -7.83 -0.02
C THR A 194 2.53 -7.99 -0.90
N LEU A 195 2.34 -8.24 -2.21
CA LEU A 195 3.41 -8.57 -3.15
C LEU A 195 3.97 -7.34 -3.87
N LEU A 196 3.15 -6.30 -4.04
CA LEU A 196 3.44 -5.15 -4.88
C LEU A 196 3.72 -3.91 -4.02
N CYS A 197 4.86 -3.24 -4.25
CA CYS A 197 5.07 -1.88 -3.76
C CYS A 197 4.29 -0.87 -4.62
N HIS A 198 4.20 0.39 -4.16
CA HIS A 198 3.46 1.45 -4.84
C HIS A 198 3.89 1.64 -6.32
N GLU A 199 5.19 1.59 -6.60
CA GLU A 199 5.74 1.73 -7.97
C GLU A 199 5.26 0.60 -8.90
N HIS A 200 5.23 -0.64 -8.42
CA HIS A 200 4.70 -1.76 -9.18
C HIS A 200 3.20 -1.58 -9.49
N GLN A 201 2.43 -1.08 -8.52
CA GLN A 201 1.00 -0.86 -8.69
C GLN A 201 0.72 0.22 -9.76
N ILE A 202 1.46 1.33 -9.73
CA ILE A 202 1.40 2.36 -10.77
C ILE A 202 1.71 1.73 -12.13
N LYS A 203 2.78 0.96 -12.21
CA LYS A 203 3.24 0.40 -13.49
C LYS A 203 2.27 -0.59 -14.10
N LEU A 204 1.63 -1.43 -13.29
CA LEU A 204 0.58 -2.33 -13.75
C LEU A 204 -0.66 -1.58 -14.24
N ASN A 205 -1.03 -0.48 -13.58
CA ASN A 205 -2.11 0.39 -14.06
C ASN A 205 -1.76 1.12 -15.36
N GLU A 206 -0.50 1.49 -15.57
CA GLU A 206 -0.02 2.00 -16.86
C GLU A 206 -0.13 0.94 -17.97
N PHE A 207 0.27 -0.32 -17.69
CA PHE A 207 0.16 -1.41 -18.65
C PHE A 207 -1.28 -1.72 -19.06
N TYR A 208 -2.18 -1.66 -18.08
CA TYR A 208 -3.62 -1.80 -18.27
C TYR A 208 -4.24 -0.61 -19.02
N GLY A 209 -3.58 0.56 -19.03
CA GLY A 209 -4.05 1.76 -19.72
C GLY A 209 -4.99 2.66 -18.90
N LYS A 210 -5.19 2.37 -17.61
CA LYS A 210 -5.98 3.21 -16.68
C LYS A 210 -5.23 3.45 -15.38
N ARG A 211 -4.60 4.62 -15.27
CA ARG A 211 -3.73 5.00 -14.12
C ARG A 211 -4.40 4.91 -12.75
N ASN A 212 -5.70 5.19 -12.65
CA ASN A 212 -6.46 5.16 -11.40
C ASN A 212 -7.27 3.85 -11.20
N GLN A 213 -6.96 2.78 -11.93
CA GLN A 213 -7.68 1.52 -11.79
C GLN A 213 -7.50 0.93 -10.39
N LYS A 214 -8.60 0.51 -9.77
CA LYS A 214 -8.59 -0.24 -8.51
C LYS A 214 -8.86 -1.71 -8.79
N TRP A 215 -8.09 -2.57 -8.16
CA TRP A 215 -8.16 -4.02 -8.27
C TRP A 215 -8.56 -4.61 -6.92
N ARG A 216 -9.40 -5.64 -6.96
CA ARG A 216 -9.76 -6.43 -5.79
C ARG A 216 -8.98 -7.74 -5.81
N LEU A 217 -8.29 -8.05 -4.72
CA LEU A 217 -7.58 -9.32 -4.57
C LEU A 217 -8.56 -10.51 -4.60
N ALA A 218 -8.54 -11.27 -5.70
CA ALA A 218 -9.39 -12.45 -5.88
C ALA A 218 -8.79 -13.72 -5.26
N TYR A 219 -7.48 -13.91 -5.40
CA TYR A 219 -6.73 -15.10 -4.99
C TYR A 219 -5.32 -14.70 -4.54
N LYS A 220 -4.81 -15.37 -3.51
CA LYS A 220 -3.43 -15.28 -3.04
C LYS A 220 -2.99 -16.66 -2.56
N ALA A 221 -2.03 -17.29 -3.21
CA ALA A 221 -1.62 -18.66 -2.91
C ALA A 221 -1.25 -18.89 -1.42
N THR A 222 -0.55 -17.93 -0.79
CA THR A 222 -0.19 -18.03 0.63
C THR A 222 -1.36 -17.83 1.61
N ARG A 223 -2.53 -17.38 1.13
CA ARG A 223 -3.77 -17.26 1.90
C ARG A 223 -4.74 -18.39 1.59
N ASP A 224 -4.89 -18.71 0.30
CA ASP A 224 -5.97 -19.57 -0.20
C ASP A 224 -5.52 -21.01 -0.50
N GLY A 225 -4.20 -21.26 -0.52
CA GLY A 225 -3.59 -22.54 -0.90
C GLY A 225 -2.92 -22.48 -2.28
N PHE A 226 -1.98 -23.38 -2.52
CA PHE A 226 -1.19 -23.47 -3.76
C PHE A 226 -1.76 -24.50 -4.76
N ALA A 227 -2.84 -25.20 -4.41
CA ALA A 227 -3.43 -26.17 -5.32
C ALA A 227 -4.18 -25.44 -6.46
N SER A 228 -4.20 -26.07 -7.63
CA SER A 228 -4.99 -25.61 -8.78
C SER A 228 -6.48 -25.46 -8.44
N THR A 229 -7.02 -26.34 -7.60
CA THR A 229 -8.38 -26.27 -7.09
C THR A 229 -8.64 -25.02 -6.24
N ASP A 230 -7.66 -24.55 -5.46
CA ASP A 230 -7.78 -23.30 -4.70
C ASP A 230 -7.81 -22.09 -5.63
N PHE A 231 -6.96 -22.08 -6.67
CA PHE A 231 -6.98 -21.05 -7.70
C PHE A 231 -8.35 -21.00 -8.39
N TYR A 232 -8.88 -22.12 -8.89
CA TYR A 232 -10.17 -22.13 -9.56
C TYR A 232 -11.32 -21.78 -8.61
N ARG A 233 -11.34 -22.30 -7.37
CA ARG A 233 -12.33 -21.88 -6.35
C ARG A 233 -12.39 -20.35 -6.19
N CYS A 234 -11.24 -19.70 -6.29
CA CYS A 234 -11.12 -18.25 -6.14
C CYS A 234 -11.25 -17.46 -7.45
N CYS A 235 -10.98 -18.02 -8.63
CA CYS A 235 -10.85 -17.26 -9.88
C CYS A 235 -11.84 -17.67 -10.98
N ASP A 236 -12.58 -18.76 -10.81
CA ASP A 236 -13.54 -19.24 -11.80
C ASP A 236 -14.57 -18.15 -12.15
N ASN A 237 -14.81 -17.94 -13.45
CA ASN A 237 -15.70 -16.91 -13.99
C ASN A 237 -15.36 -15.46 -13.58
N LYS A 238 -14.14 -15.18 -13.13
CA LYS A 238 -13.66 -13.81 -12.90
C LYS A 238 -12.95 -13.26 -14.14
N SER A 239 -13.35 -12.06 -14.53
CA SER A 239 -12.73 -11.24 -15.57
C SER A 239 -13.07 -9.75 -15.34
N PRO A 240 -12.18 -8.80 -15.69
CA PRO A 240 -10.81 -9.03 -16.14
C PRO A 240 -9.89 -9.42 -14.97
N THR A 241 -8.80 -10.13 -15.24
CA THR A 241 -7.85 -10.56 -14.21
C THR A 241 -6.42 -10.14 -14.54
N LEU A 242 -5.70 -9.73 -13.50
CA LEU A 242 -4.27 -9.48 -13.52
C LEU A 242 -3.60 -10.43 -12.53
N THR A 243 -2.78 -11.33 -13.04
CA THR A 243 -2.08 -12.35 -12.26
C THR A 243 -0.64 -11.92 -12.06
N VAL A 244 -0.19 -11.84 -10.81
CA VAL A 244 1.20 -11.57 -10.45
C VAL A 244 1.81 -12.80 -9.80
N ILE A 245 2.97 -13.22 -10.28
CA ILE A 245 3.73 -14.37 -9.84
C ILE A 245 5.05 -13.87 -9.26
N GLN A 246 5.43 -14.42 -8.11
CA GLN A 246 6.76 -14.27 -7.54
C GLN A 246 7.50 -15.60 -7.60
N SER A 247 8.67 -15.61 -8.24
CA SER A 247 9.55 -16.79 -8.21
C SER A 247 10.25 -16.94 -6.86
N SER A 248 10.81 -18.13 -6.60
CA SER A 248 11.69 -18.38 -5.45
C SER A 248 12.91 -17.46 -5.38
N SER A 249 13.37 -16.97 -6.54
CA SER A 249 14.45 -15.98 -6.69
C SER A 249 13.99 -14.52 -6.54
N GLY A 250 12.72 -14.27 -6.22
CA GLY A 250 12.19 -12.93 -5.97
C GLY A 250 11.82 -12.13 -7.22
N HIS A 251 11.83 -12.73 -8.40
CA HIS A 251 11.40 -12.08 -9.64
C HIS A 251 9.88 -11.93 -9.66
N LEU A 252 9.40 -10.82 -10.23
CA LEU A 252 7.99 -10.47 -10.32
C LEU A 252 7.60 -10.36 -11.79
N PHE A 253 6.66 -11.18 -12.22
CA PHE A 253 6.16 -11.24 -13.59
C PHE A 253 4.74 -11.80 -13.60
N GLY A 254 4.09 -11.84 -14.75
CA GLY A 254 2.75 -12.36 -14.83
C GLY A 254 2.04 -12.03 -16.12
N GLY A 255 0.72 -12.08 -16.08
CA GLY A 255 -0.14 -11.85 -17.24
C GLY A 255 -1.47 -11.21 -16.87
N PHE A 256 -2.05 -10.55 -17.85
CA PHE A 256 -3.39 -9.97 -17.82
C PHE A 256 -4.26 -10.66 -18.87
N SER A 257 -5.55 -10.84 -18.56
CA SER A 257 -6.54 -11.28 -19.54
C SER A 257 -7.96 -10.83 -19.19
N LEU A 258 -8.73 -10.55 -20.23
CA LEU A 258 -10.19 -10.41 -20.28
C LEU A 258 -10.92 -11.76 -20.39
N ALA A 259 -10.23 -12.85 -20.72
CA ALA A 259 -10.84 -14.17 -20.77
C ALA A 259 -11.16 -14.68 -19.35
N ASN A 260 -12.24 -15.45 -19.25
CA ASN A 260 -12.65 -16.07 -17.98
C ASN A 260 -11.81 -17.31 -17.71
N TRP A 261 -11.27 -17.42 -16.49
CA TRP A 261 -10.77 -18.70 -16.00
C TRP A 261 -11.93 -19.68 -15.84
N LYS A 262 -11.75 -20.89 -16.36
CA LYS A 262 -12.72 -21.98 -16.24
C LYS A 262 -12.05 -23.30 -15.91
N SER A 263 -12.49 -23.97 -14.86
CA SER A 263 -12.02 -25.33 -14.56
C SER A 263 -12.58 -26.32 -15.59
N HIS A 264 -11.71 -26.93 -16.38
CA HIS A 264 -12.06 -27.96 -17.37
C HIS A 264 -11.29 -29.25 -17.10
N ASP A 265 -11.94 -30.41 -17.32
CA ASP A 265 -11.27 -31.71 -17.20
C ASP A 265 -10.12 -31.84 -18.22
N ASN A 266 -10.38 -31.39 -19.45
CA ASN A 266 -9.42 -31.37 -20.54
C ASN A 266 -8.83 -29.98 -20.75
N TRP A 267 -7.64 -29.94 -21.35
CA TRP A 267 -6.97 -28.70 -21.67
C TRP A 267 -7.76 -27.87 -22.69
N GLN A 268 -7.99 -26.60 -22.40
CA GLN A 268 -8.64 -25.67 -23.32
C GLN A 268 -7.90 -24.34 -23.39
N TRP A 269 -7.69 -23.86 -24.62
CA TRP A 269 -7.15 -22.53 -24.89
C TRP A 269 -8.28 -21.53 -25.13
N PHE A 270 -8.07 -20.31 -24.63
CA PHE A 270 -8.98 -19.19 -24.85
C PHE A 270 -8.28 -18.06 -25.59
N THR A 271 -9.07 -17.35 -26.39
CA THR A 271 -8.60 -16.22 -27.18
C THR A 271 -8.89 -14.92 -26.45
N ASP A 272 -7.90 -14.05 -26.38
CA ASP A 272 -8.03 -12.69 -25.87
C ASP A 272 -6.96 -11.79 -26.52
N ARG A 273 -7.40 -10.79 -27.28
CA ARG A 273 -6.52 -9.89 -28.04
C ARG A 273 -5.85 -8.83 -27.17
N ASP A 274 -6.45 -8.55 -26.03
CA ASP A 274 -5.96 -7.59 -25.06
C ASP A 274 -5.08 -8.26 -24.00
N ALA A 275 -4.93 -9.59 -24.05
CA ALA A 275 -4.04 -10.30 -23.16
C ALA A 275 -2.57 -9.94 -23.40
N PHE A 276 -1.86 -9.75 -22.30
CA PHE A 276 -0.45 -9.42 -22.31
C PHE A 276 0.27 -10.08 -21.14
N LEU A 277 1.56 -10.33 -21.34
CA LEU A 277 2.51 -10.68 -20.31
C LEU A 277 3.23 -9.44 -19.82
N PHE A 278 3.82 -9.51 -18.63
CA PHE A 278 4.68 -8.46 -18.13
C PHE A 278 5.78 -9.01 -17.23
N THR A 279 6.87 -8.24 -17.13
CA THR A 279 7.84 -8.34 -16.06
C THR A 279 7.90 -7.03 -15.28
N LEU A 280 8.07 -7.12 -13.97
CA LEU A 280 8.37 -6.00 -13.07
C LEU A 280 9.78 -6.11 -12.49
N ILE A 281 10.18 -7.32 -12.08
CA ILE A 281 11.54 -7.63 -11.59
C ILE A 281 12.00 -8.91 -12.30
N ASN A 282 13.18 -8.90 -12.92
CA ASN A 282 13.75 -10.02 -13.68
C ASN A 282 15.27 -10.09 -13.50
N PRO A 283 15.91 -11.25 -13.77
CA PRO A 283 17.35 -11.44 -13.56
C PRO A 283 18.22 -10.61 -14.50
N HIS A 284 17.65 -10.11 -15.59
CA HIS A 284 18.34 -9.33 -16.63
C HIS A 284 18.29 -7.82 -16.40
N LYS A 285 17.69 -7.37 -15.28
CA LYS A 285 17.51 -5.94 -14.94
C LYS A 285 16.78 -5.15 -16.03
N ILE A 286 15.96 -5.82 -16.83
CA ILE A 286 15.08 -5.16 -17.80
C ILE A 286 14.07 -4.34 -16.99
N LEU A 287 13.87 -3.08 -17.36
CA LEU A 287 12.85 -2.24 -16.74
C LEU A 287 11.46 -2.90 -16.87
N PRO A 288 10.49 -2.54 -16.01
CA PRO A 288 9.15 -3.08 -16.14
C PRO A 288 8.63 -2.96 -17.57
N THR A 289 8.32 -4.11 -18.18
CA THR A 289 8.00 -4.21 -19.61
C THR A 289 6.74 -5.06 -19.83
N LYS A 290 5.90 -4.63 -20.77
CA LYS A 290 4.70 -5.33 -21.24
C LYS A 290 4.99 -6.01 -22.58
N TYR A 291 4.55 -7.25 -22.74
CA TYR A 291 4.64 -8.04 -23.97
C TYR A 291 3.25 -8.48 -24.40
N GLN A 292 2.86 -8.17 -25.64
CA GLN A 292 1.64 -8.72 -26.20
C GLN A 292 1.85 -10.20 -26.52
N ILE A 293 0.89 -11.08 -26.19
CA ILE A 293 1.02 -12.53 -26.41
C ILE A 293 1.12 -12.84 -27.91
N ASN A 294 0.13 -12.41 -28.69
CA ASN A 294 0.21 -12.36 -30.14
C ASN A 294 -0.87 -11.44 -30.70
N ALA A 295 -0.69 -10.99 -31.95
CA ALA A 295 -1.58 -10.05 -32.61
C ALA A 295 -3.03 -10.58 -32.81
N LYS A 296 -3.23 -11.91 -32.82
CA LYS A 296 -4.55 -12.53 -32.99
C LYS A 296 -5.26 -12.85 -31.68
N GLY A 297 -4.56 -12.72 -30.54
CA GLY A 297 -5.04 -13.11 -29.21
C GLY A 297 -5.20 -14.62 -29.00
N GLN A 298 -4.79 -15.47 -29.95
CA GLN A 298 -5.01 -16.92 -29.85
C GLN A 298 -4.14 -17.51 -28.74
N HIS A 299 -4.64 -18.53 -28.02
CA HIS A 299 -3.89 -19.17 -26.93
C HIS A 299 -3.42 -18.17 -25.85
N ALA A 300 -4.23 -17.14 -25.59
CA ALA A 300 -3.94 -16.12 -24.60
C ALA A 300 -3.85 -16.70 -23.19
N ILE A 301 -4.85 -17.50 -22.81
CA ILE A 301 -4.84 -18.27 -21.56
C ILE A 301 -5.18 -19.74 -21.82
N GLY A 302 -4.57 -20.61 -21.02
CA GLY A 302 -4.84 -22.04 -21.01
C GLY A 302 -5.48 -22.44 -19.68
N CYS A 303 -6.53 -23.25 -19.74
CA CYS A 303 -7.21 -23.75 -18.55
C CYS A 303 -7.29 -25.28 -18.54
N LYS A 304 -7.05 -25.85 -17.36
CA LYS A 304 -7.26 -27.25 -17.02
C LYS A 304 -7.34 -27.36 -15.51
N ALA A 305 -8.29 -28.13 -14.98
CA ALA A 305 -8.57 -28.26 -13.55
C ALA A 305 -7.32 -28.62 -12.70
N SER A 306 -6.36 -29.34 -13.30
CA SER A 306 -5.10 -29.74 -12.64
C SER A 306 -3.95 -28.74 -12.76
N MET A 307 -4.19 -27.54 -13.31
CA MET A 307 -3.17 -26.52 -13.60
C MET A 307 -3.60 -25.15 -13.06
N GLY A 308 -2.63 -24.34 -12.67
CA GLY A 308 -2.86 -22.96 -12.29
C GLY A 308 -2.95 -22.02 -13.49
N PRO A 309 -2.76 -20.72 -13.29
CA PRO A 309 -2.77 -19.75 -14.38
C PRO A 309 -1.70 -20.07 -15.43
N THR A 310 -2.12 -20.14 -16.69
CA THR A 310 -1.25 -20.39 -17.84
C THR A 310 -1.53 -19.35 -18.92
N PHE A 311 -0.48 -18.76 -19.49
CA PHE A 311 -0.57 -17.72 -20.52
C PHE A 311 0.34 -18.01 -21.71
N GLY A 312 -0.05 -17.47 -22.87
CA GLY A 312 0.81 -17.33 -24.04
C GLY A 312 1.45 -18.62 -24.54
N LEU A 313 0.64 -19.62 -24.89
CA LEU A 313 1.16 -20.90 -25.41
C LEU A 313 2.35 -21.47 -24.60
N TRP A 314 2.20 -21.50 -23.27
CA TRP A 314 3.20 -21.98 -22.30
C TRP A 314 4.33 -21.00 -21.93
N ASP A 315 4.26 -19.74 -22.34
CA ASP A 315 5.18 -18.68 -21.88
C ASP A 315 5.20 -18.58 -20.34
N ILE A 316 4.03 -18.71 -19.71
CA ILE A 316 3.88 -18.83 -18.26
C ILE A 316 2.99 -20.03 -17.97
N CYS A 317 3.45 -20.92 -17.10
CA CYS A 317 2.69 -22.09 -16.66
C CYS A 317 2.93 -22.33 -15.17
N VAL A 318 1.88 -22.24 -14.35
CA VAL A 318 1.97 -22.53 -12.91
C VAL A 318 1.32 -23.88 -12.64
N TYR A 319 2.07 -24.86 -12.13
CA TYR A 319 1.49 -26.16 -11.78
C TYR A 319 0.79 -26.12 -10.42
N SER A 320 -0.10 -27.09 -10.20
CA SER A 320 -0.69 -27.32 -8.87
C SER A 320 0.41 -27.60 -7.85
N ASN A 321 0.24 -27.05 -6.64
CA ASN A 321 1.19 -27.14 -5.53
C ASN A 321 2.57 -26.56 -5.89
N SER A 322 2.58 -25.40 -6.57
CA SER A 322 3.80 -24.74 -7.07
C SER A 322 4.80 -24.34 -5.99
N ASN A 323 4.43 -24.38 -4.71
CA ASN A 323 5.35 -24.22 -3.58
C ASN A 323 6.27 -25.43 -3.36
N GLU A 324 5.87 -26.62 -3.80
CA GLU A 324 6.60 -27.89 -3.63
C GLU A 324 7.00 -28.52 -4.98
N ASN A 325 6.28 -28.16 -6.04
CA ASN A 325 6.44 -28.74 -7.35
C ASN A 325 7.52 -28.02 -8.16
N ALA A 326 8.69 -28.65 -8.28
CA ALA A 326 9.83 -28.14 -9.05
C ALA A 326 9.62 -28.02 -10.57
N ARG A 327 8.45 -28.42 -11.10
CA ARG A 327 8.07 -28.20 -12.50
C ARG A 327 7.50 -26.81 -12.77
N SER A 328 7.21 -26.04 -11.73
CA SER A 328 6.69 -24.66 -11.82
C SER A 328 7.80 -23.62 -11.90
#